data_AF-A0AAV6YI28-F1
#
_entry.id   AF-A0AAV6YI28-F1
#
_cell.length_a   1.000
_cell.length_b   1.000
_cell.length_c   1.000
_cell.angle_alpha   90.00
_cell.angle_beta   90.00
_cell.angle_gamma   90.00
#
_symmetry.space_group_name_H-M   'P 1'
#
loop_
_entity.id
_entity.type
_entity.pdbx_description
1 polymer ?
#
loop_
_entity_poly.entity_id
_entity_poly.type
_entity_poly.pdbx_seq_one_letter_code
_entity_poly.pdbx_strand_id
1 'polypeptide(L)'
;MSRSFISVHIWSSPQALSSMDEFRNLDRDIEGSAKRWKKFVESECPEKEKFPQEWKSKTALQRLCMMRALRPDRMTYAVRDFVEEKLGSKYVVGRSLDFATSYEESGPSTPMFFILSPGVDPLKDVEKQ
;
A
#
# COMPACT_ATOMS: atom_id res chain seq x y z
N MET A 1 -26.69 0.31 -17.15
CA MET A 1 -25.37 0.98 -17.33
C MET A 1 -24.31 -0.09 -17.16
N SER A 2 -23.41 -0.31 -18.13
CA SER A 2 -22.56 -1.51 -18.16
C SER A 2 -21.37 -1.44 -17.18
N ARG A 3 -21.14 -2.55 -16.48
CA ARG A 3 -20.01 -2.78 -15.54
C ARG A 3 -18.67 -3.03 -16.26
N SER A 4 -18.50 -2.57 -17.49
CA SER A 4 -17.42 -3.02 -18.39
C SER A 4 -16.00 -2.60 -17.96
N PHE A 5 -15.86 -1.80 -16.92
CA PHE A 5 -14.57 -1.30 -16.41
C PHE A 5 -14.06 -2.09 -15.19
N ILE A 6 -14.86 -2.97 -14.59
CA ILE A 6 -14.43 -3.91 -13.54
C ILE A 6 -14.66 -5.32 -14.06
N SER A 7 -13.61 -6.14 -14.09
CA SER A 7 -13.73 -7.54 -14.49
C SER A 7 -14.58 -8.31 -13.48
N VAL A 8 -15.24 -9.38 -13.93
CA VAL A 8 -16.07 -10.23 -13.05
C VAL A 8 -15.26 -10.78 -11.87
N HIS A 9 -13.99 -11.10 -12.09
CA HIS A 9 -13.09 -11.57 -11.04
C HIS A 9 -12.85 -10.51 -9.95
N ILE A 10 -12.64 -9.25 -10.34
CA ILE A 10 -12.44 -8.14 -9.39
C ILE A 10 -13.75 -7.77 -8.70
N TRP A 11 -14.89 -7.88 -9.40
CA TRP A 11 -16.20 -7.47 -8.90
C TRP A 11 -16.65 -8.21 -7.63
N SER A 12 -16.23 -9.46 -7.45
CA SER A 12 -16.49 -10.23 -6.22
C SER A 12 -15.95 -9.57 -4.96
N SER A 13 -14.86 -8.78 -5.06
CA SER A 13 -14.19 -8.19 -3.91
C SER A 13 -14.95 -7.00 -3.30
N PRO A 14 -15.40 -5.99 -4.08
CA PRO A 14 -16.29 -4.95 -3.55
C PRO A 14 -17.62 -5.49 -3.00
N GLN A 15 -18.16 -6.57 -3.59
CA GLN A 15 -19.37 -7.23 -3.10
C GLN A 15 -19.15 -7.86 -1.72
N ALA A 16 -18.06 -8.61 -1.55
CA ALA A 16 -17.68 -9.15 -0.25
C ALA A 16 -17.42 -8.04 0.78
N LEU A 17 -16.78 -6.94 0.36
CA LEU A 17 -16.57 -5.80 1.25
C LEU A 17 -17.90 -5.16 1.68
N SER A 18 -18.88 -5.10 0.78
CA SER A 18 -20.22 -4.54 1.04
C SER A 18 -21.04 -5.32 2.06
N SER A 19 -20.61 -6.53 2.47
CA SER A 19 -21.27 -7.29 3.54
C SER A 19 -20.89 -6.80 4.95
N MET A 20 -19.88 -5.93 5.06
CA MET A 20 -19.50 -5.28 6.31
C MET A 20 -20.24 -3.94 6.44
N ASP A 21 -20.71 -3.62 7.65
CA ASP A 21 -21.52 -2.42 7.89
C ASP A 21 -20.81 -1.13 7.46
N GLU A 22 -19.50 -1.08 7.62
CA GLU A 22 -18.67 0.06 7.24
C GLU A 22 -18.63 0.31 5.73
N PHE A 23 -18.97 -0.67 4.89
CA PHE A 23 -18.94 -0.56 3.43
C PHE A 23 -20.28 -0.88 2.77
N ARG A 24 -21.35 -0.89 3.55
CA ARG A 24 -22.70 -1.17 3.07
C ARG A 24 -23.04 -0.30 1.86
N ASN A 25 -23.62 -0.93 0.83
CA ASN A 25 -23.99 -0.32 -0.45
C ASN A 25 -22.82 0.13 -1.35
N LEU A 26 -21.57 -0.24 -1.07
CA LEU A 26 -20.43 0.09 -1.93
C LEU A 26 -20.62 -0.44 -3.36
N ASP A 27 -20.98 -1.72 -3.49
CA ASP A 27 -21.31 -2.34 -4.77
C ASP A 27 -22.41 -1.59 -5.54
N ARG A 28 -23.49 -1.21 -4.85
CA ARG A 28 -24.62 -0.46 -5.43
C ARG A 28 -24.20 0.93 -5.90
N ASP A 29 -23.37 1.66 -5.14
CA ASP A 29 -22.87 2.97 -5.58
C ASP A 29 -21.87 2.84 -6.73
N ILE A 30 -21.05 1.79 -6.78
CA ILE A 30 -20.16 1.55 -7.93
C ILE A 30 -20.99 1.35 -9.21
N GLU A 31 -22.09 0.63 -9.14
CA GLU A 31 -23.00 0.45 -10.27
C GLU A 31 -23.80 1.71 -10.61
N GLY A 32 -24.38 2.37 -9.61
CA GLY A 32 -25.21 3.57 -9.78
C GLY A 32 -24.41 4.79 -10.23
N SER A 33 -23.14 4.88 -9.84
CA SER A 33 -22.22 5.98 -10.13
C SER A 33 -21.07 5.54 -11.07
N ALA A 34 -21.33 4.60 -11.98
CA ALA A 34 -20.32 3.92 -12.82
C ALA A 34 -19.27 4.84 -13.46
N LYS A 35 -19.68 5.99 -14.04
CA LYS A 35 -18.73 6.92 -14.70
C LYS A 35 -17.66 7.45 -13.74
N ARG A 36 -18.02 7.71 -12.48
CA ARG A 36 -17.11 8.25 -11.47
C ARG A 36 -16.16 7.17 -10.96
N TRP A 37 -16.69 5.98 -10.70
CA TRP A 37 -15.89 4.84 -10.28
C TRP A 37 -14.96 4.33 -11.38
N LYS A 38 -15.40 4.37 -12.63
CA LYS A 38 -14.56 4.12 -13.80
C LYS A 38 -13.33 5.03 -13.83
N LYS A 39 -13.53 6.34 -13.63
CA LYS A 39 -12.40 7.29 -13.54
C LYS A 39 -11.42 6.93 -12.42
N PHE A 40 -11.91 6.50 -11.26
CA PHE A 40 -11.04 6.10 -10.15
C PHE A 40 -10.29 4.80 -10.45
N VAL A 41 -10.99 3.76 -10.89
CA VAL A 41 -10.42 2.44 -11.17
C VAL A 41 -9.44 2.48 -12.35
N GLU A 42 -9.70 3.28 -13.37
CA GLU A 42 -8.81 3.42 -14.54
C GLU A 42 -7.68 4.44 -14.34
N SER A 43 -7.62 5.14 -13.21
CA SER A 43 -6.49 6.05 -12.90
C SER A 43 -5.18 5.27 -12.87
N GLU A 44 -4.07 5.85 -13.33
CA GLU A 44 -2.75 5.21 -13.23
C GLU A 44 -2.28 5.14 -11.77
N CYS A 45 -2.61 6.17 -10.98
CA CYS A 45 -2.20 6.34 -9.57
C CYS A 45 -3.44 6.51 -8.66
N PRO A 46 -4.34 5.50 -8.58
CA PRO A 46 -5.58 5.59 -7.81
C PRO A 46 -5.36 5.84 -6.31
N GLU A 47 -4.21 5.42 -5.77
CA GLU A 47 -3.82 5.70 -4.38
C GLU A 47 -3.64 7.19 -4.07
N LYS A 48 -3.40 8.04 -5.09
CA LYS A 48 -3.31 9.50 -4.98
C LYS A 48 -4.65 10.20 -5.25
N GLU A 49 -5.65 9.47 -5.74
CA GLU A 49 -6.97 10.02 -6.05
C GLU A 49 -7.85 10.09 -4.80
N LYS A 50 -8.76 11.08 -4.79
CA LYS A 50 -9.80 11.13 -3.76
C LYS A 50 -10.89 10.13 -4.10
N PHE A 51 -11.25 9.31 -3.11
CA PHE A 51 -12.41 8.42 -3.25
C PHE A 51 -13.70 9.19 -3.55
N PRO A 52 -14.65 8.60 -4.30
CA PRO A 52 -15.94 9.21 -4.59
C PRO A 52 -16.78 9.53 -3.34
N GLN A 53 -17.56 10.61 -3.39
CA GLN A 53 -18.68 10.88 -2.46
C GLN A 53 -18.33 10.74 -0.96
N GLU A 54 -19.09 9.93 -0.23
CA GLU A 54 -18.92 9.57 1.17
C GLU A 54 -17.73 8.65 1.42
N TRP A 55 -17.24 7.95 0.40
CA TRP A 55 -16.10 7.04 0.54
C TRP A 55 -14.79 7.77 0.87
N LYS A 56 -14.71 9.08 0.60
CA LYS A 56 -13.57 9.92 0.98
C LYS A 56 -13.43 10.14 2.49
N SER A 57 -14.51 9.98 3.27
CA SER A 57 -14.49 10.17 4.73
C SER A 57 -14.17 8.89 5.50
N LYS A 58 -13.98 7.77 4.80
CA LYS A 58 -13.52 6.52 5.40
C LYS A 58 -12.14 6.69 6.02
N THR A 59 -11.89 5.92 7.08
CA THR A 59 -10.58 5.89 7.72
C THR A 59 -9.52 5.41 6.72
N ALA A 60 -8.25 5.70 6.98
CA ALA A 60 -7.16 5.25 6.10
C ALA A 60 -7.15 3.73 5.90
N LEU A 61 -7.44 2.94 6.96
CA LEU A 61 -7.50 1.48 6.85
C LEU A 61 -8.68 1.05 5.97
N GLN A 62 -9.85 1.66 6.15
CA GLN A 62 -11.01 1.37 5.32
C GLN A 62 -10.77 1.74 3.85
N ARG A 63 -10.14 2.89 3.57
CA ARG A 63 -9.72 3.26 2.21
C ARG A 63 -8.72 2.25 1.63
N LEU A 64 -7.80 1.73 2.44
CA LEU A 64 -6.88 0.67 2.02
C LEU A 64 -7.60 -0.65 1.70
N CYS A 65 -8.65 -1.03 2.45
CA CYS A 65 -9.50 -2.17 2.11
C CYS A 65 -10.21 -1.97 0.76
N MET A 66 -10.73 -0.77 0.51
CA MET A 66 -11.35 -0.42 -0.77
C MET A 66 -10.35 -0.45 -1.93
N MET A 67 -9.12 0.06 -1.73
CA MET A 67 -8.03 -0.06 -2.70
C MET A 67 -7.74 -1.52 -3.04
N ARG A 68 -7.65 -2.39 -2.03
CA ARG A 68 -7.42 -3.83 -2.23
C ARG A 68 -8.53 -4.47 -3.06
N ALA A 69 -9.77 -4.08 -2.84
CA ALA A 69 -10.93 -4.61 -3.57
C ALA A 69 -11.00 -4.12 -5.02
N LEU A 70 -10.54 -2.91 -5.32
CA LEU A 70 -10.72 -2.25 -6.62
C LEU A 70 -9.47 -2.27 -7.50
N ARG A 71 -8.28 -2.12 -6.91
CA ARG A 71 -6.97 -2.00 -7.58
C ARG A 71 -5.88 -2.76 -6.81
N PRO A 72 -5.99 -4.11 -6.72
CA PRO A 72 -5.02 -4.93 -6.01
C PRO A 72 -3.60 -4.80 -6.55
N ASP A 73 -3.43 -4.45 -7.83
CA ASP A 73 -2.16 -4.20 -8.49
C ASP A 73 -1.41 -2.96 -7.94
N ARG A 74 -2.12 -2.03 -7.31
CA ARG A 74 -1.54 -0.80 -6.74
C ARG A 74 -1.28 -0.89 -5.23
N MET A 75 -1.43 -2.07 -4.63
CA MET A 75 -1.36 -2.22 -3.18
C MET A 75 -0.02 -1.85 -2.57
N THR A 76 1.10 -2.05 -3.26
CA THR A 76 2.42 -1.62 -2.76
C THR A 76 2.46 -0.11 -2.50
N TYR A 77 1.90 0.69 -3.41
CA TYR A 77 1.84 2.15 -3.26
C TYR A 77 0.78 2.56 -2.23
N ALA A 78 -0.39 1.93 -2.23
CA ALA A 78 -1.44 2.24 -1.26
C ALA A 78 -1.02 1.92 0.19
N VAL A 79 -0.31 0.80 0.41
CA VAL A 79 0.24 0.44 1.73
C VAL A 79 1.34 1.41 2.13
N ARG A 80 2.22 1.81 1.20
CA ARG A 80 3.23 2.85 1.45
C ARG A 80 2.57 4.14 1.94
N ASP A 81 1.59 4.65 1.21
CA ASP A 81 0.88 5.88 1.59
C ASP A 81 0.17 5.75 2.94
N PHE A 82 -0.44 4.60 3.21
CA PHE A 82 -1.05 4.32 4.51
C PHE A 82 -0.03 4.34 5.66
N VAL A 83 1.11 3.68 5.49
CA VAL A 83 2.19 3.65 6.49
C VAL A 83 2.77 5.04 6.70
N GLU A 84 2.97 5.80 5.62
CA GLU A 84 3.43 7.18 5.69
C GLU A 84 2.44 8.08 6.45
N GLU A 85 1.12 7.94 6.19
CA GLU A 85 0.08 8.70 6.89
C GLU A 85 0.03 8.36 8.39
N LYS A 86 0.23 7.10 8.77
CA LYS A 86 0.05 6.63 10.16
C LYS A 86 1.30 6.67 11.02
N LEU A 87 2.45 6.38 10.42
CA LEU A 87 3.72 6.22 11.15
C LEU A 87 4.74 7.30 10.74
N GLY A 88 4.53 7.96 9.61
CA GLY A 88 5.41 9.01 9.09
C GLY A 88 6.37 8.52 8.02
N SER A 89 6.93 9.46 7.27
CA SER A 89 7.78 9.21 6.09
C SER A 89 9.00 8.35 6.38
N LYS A 90 9.56 8.41 7.60
CA LYS A 90 10.72 7.59 8.01
C LYS A 90 10.51 6.08 7.91
N TYR A 91 9.26 5.61 7.84
CA TYR A 91 8.92 4.18 7.72
C TYR A 91 8.73 3.72 6.27
N VAL A 92 8.78 4.64 5.30
CA VAL A 92 8.60 4.33 3.87
C VAL A 92 9.75 4.82 2.99
N VAL A 93 10.59 5.70 3.52
CA VAL A 93 11.85 6.08 2.90
C VAL A 93 12.86 4.98 3.18
N GLY A 94 13.53 4.48 2.14
CA GLY A 94 14.64 3.55 2.30
C GLY A 94 15.73 4.21 3.14
N ARG A 95 15.95 3.70 4.37
CA ARG A 95 17.06 4.14 5.21
C ARG A 95 18.29 3.34 4.84
N SER A 96 19.36 4.01 4.42
CA SER A 96 20.69 3.41 4.47
C SER A 96 21.04 3.22 5.95
N LEU A 97 21.19 1.98 6.38
CA LEU A 97 21.76 1.69 7.68
C LEU A 97 23.25 2.05 7.62
N ASP A 98 23.69 2.92 8.53
CA ASP A 98 25.11 3.18 8.70
C ASP A 98 25.72 2.00 9.47
N PHE A 99 26.73 1.38 8.87
CA PHE A 99 27.38 0.21 9.46
C PHE A 99 28.11 0.58 10.76
N ALA A 100 28.77 1.74 10.82
CA ALA A 100 29.49 2.19 12.00
C ALA A 100 28.54 2.34 13.20
N THR A 101 27.43 3.07 13.03
CA THR A 101 26.38 3.19 14.06
C THR A 101 25.85 1.83 14.51
N SER A 102 25.58 0.92 13.56
CA SER A 102 25.05 -0.41 13.88
C SER A 102 26.07 -1.29 14.61
N TYR A 103 27.36 -1.11 14.32
CA TYR A 103 28.47 -1.83 14.97
C TYR A 103 28.69 -1.34 16.40
N GLU A 104 28.65 -0.03 16.64
CA GLU A 104 28.71 0.56 17.98
C GLU A 104 27.57 0.08 18.90
N GLU A 105 26.38 -0.15 18.35
CA GLU A 105 25.23 -0.69 19.07
C GLU A 105 25.29 -2.23 19.26
N SER A 106 26.22 -2.90 18.59
CA SER A 106 26.40 -4.36 18.67
C SER A 106 27.37 -4.78 19.78
N GLY A 107 27.42 -6.08 20.06
CA GLY A 107 28.35 -6.64 21.04
C GLY A 107 28.68 -8.09 20.72
N PRO A 108 29.61 -8.72 21.45
CA PRO A 108 30.08 -10.08 21.14
C PRO A 108 28.98 -11.16 21.12
N SER A 109 27.87 -10.93 21.84
CA SER A 109 26.71 -11.80 21.87
C SER A 109 25.66 -11.51 20.78
N THR A 110 25.85 -10.47 19.98
CA THR A 110 24.90 -10.01 18.95
C THR A 110 25.57 -10.11 17.57
N PRO A 111 25.49 -11.28 16.91
CA PRO A 111 26.13 -11.46 15.60
C PRO A 111 25.48 -10.57 14.54
N MET A 112 26.30 -10.00 13.65
CA MET A 112 25.84 -9.18 12.54
C MET A 112 25.86 -9.97 11.24
N PHE A 113 24.76 -9.90 10.48
CA PHE A 113 24.61 -10.58 9.20
C PHE A 113 24.37 -9.56 8.08
N PHE A 114 24.97 -9.81 6.92
CA PHE A 114 24.79 -9.00 5.72
C PHE A 114 23.91 -9.76 4.73
N ILE A 115 22.87 -9.10 4.21
CA ILE A 115 22.05 -9.61 3.11
C ILE A 115 22.53 -8.92 1.84
N LEU A 116 23.18 -9.68 0.96
CA LEU A 116 23.83 -9.14 -0.23
C LEU A 116 23.01 -9.41 -1.49
N SER A 117 22.87 -8.38 -2.30
CA SER A 117 22.50 -8.54 -3.70
C SER A 117 23.74 -8.91 -4.52
N PRO A 118 23.61 -9.61 -5.66
CA PRO A 118 24.75 -9.93 -6.53
C PRO A 118 25.58 -8.68 -6.88
N GLY A 119 26.91 -8.80 -6.75
CA GLY A 119 27.85 -7.71 -7.05
C GLY A 119 28.09 -6.71 -5.92
N VAL A 120 27.44 -6.87 -4.75
CA VAL A 120 27.72 -6.07 -3.54
C VAL A 120 28.70 -6.82 -2.64
N ASP A 121 29.80 -6.16 -2.27
CA ASP A 121 30.81 -6.67 -1.34
C ASP A 121 30.94 -5.73 -0.12
N PRO A 122 30.51 -6.17 1.09
CA PRO A 122 30.55 -5.34 2.29
C PRO A 122 31.94 -5.30 2.95
N LEU A 123 32.92 -6.10 2.47
CA LEU A 123 34.17 -6.34 3.18
C LEU A 123 34.93 -5.06 3.49
N LYS A 124 34.96 -4.10 2.55
CA LYS A 124 35.67 -2.82 2.74
C LYS A 124 35.10 -1.97 3.87
N ASP A 125 33.81 -2.09 4.17
CA ASP A 125 33.20 -1.33 5.26
C ASP A 125 33.41 -2.03 6.60
N VAL A 126 33.51 -3.37 6.58
CA VAL A 126 33.91 -4.20 7.74
C VAL A 126 35.36 -3.96 8.13
N GLU A 127 36.30 -4.00 7.18
CA GLU A 127 37.75 -3.82 7.44
C GLU A 127 38.12 -2.42 7.93
N LYS A 128 37.22 -1.43 7.79
CA LYS A 128 37.41 -0.06 8.26
C LYS A 128 37.00 0.15 9.72
N GLN A 129 36.32 -0.81 10.34
CA GLN A 129 35.97 -0.77 11.78
C GLN A 129 37.01 -1.51 12.61
#